data_AF-A0A1G0M2C2-F1
#
_entry.id   AF-A0A1G0M2C2-F1
#
_cell.length_a   1.000
_cell.length_b   1.000
_cell.length_c   1.000
_cell.angle_alpha   90.00
_cell.angle_beta   90.00
_cell.angle_gamma   90.00
#
_symmetry.space_group_name_H-M   'P 1'
#
loop_
_entity.id
_entity.type
_entity.pdbx_description
1 polymer ?
#
loop_
_entity_poly.entity_id
_entity_poly.type
_entity_poly.pdbx_seq_one_letter_code
_entity_poly.pdbx_strand_id
1 'polypeptide(L)'
;MTSSTTCPACNYARQPTDDAPDWQCPNCQKAYVKSARFAQDQVPEVELIDVDPDLDPSIQAESARTVWLSAASAISTLAMMTYASQPWEMPFDLLIGWIGFMCGFGTWAISPYLMLGSKARKLNATTRQSLPLFVGTVLVSIFGAYTLVETIFIHPDAQGGVVFIVLPFLQWIGVAVAVSIAESKWAKPPTDDATLGDAMLK
;
A
#
# COMPACT_ATOMS: atom_id res chain seq x y z
N MET A 1 -49.96 7.81 -18.67
CA MET A 1 -48.55 8.09 -19.00
C MET A 1 -47.85 6.74 -19.13
N THR A 2 -47.73 6.23 -20.35
CA THR A 2 -47.15 4.91 -20.64
C THR A 2 -45.63 5.03 -20.72
N SER A 3 -44.94 4.75 -19.63
CA SER A 3 -43.48 4.59 -19.62
C SER A 3 -43.14 3.36 -20.47
N SER A 4 -42.49 3.58 -21.62
CA SER A 4 -41.88 2.55 -22.45
C SER A 4 -40.83 1.80 -21.62
N THR A 5 -41.25 0.73 -20.95
CA THR A 5 -40.42 0.00 -19.99
C THR A 5 -39.74 -1.14 -20.73
N THR A 6 -38.56 -0.87 -21.28
CA THR A 6 -37.65 -1.91 -21.75
C THR A 6 -37.36 -2.86 -20.58
N CYS A 7 -37.57 -4.16 -20.78
CA CYS A 7 -37.37 -5.13 -19.71
C CYS A 7 -35.88 -5.21 -19.32
N PRO A 8 -35.49 -4.99 -18.06
CA PRO A 8 -34.08 -5.03 -17.66
C PRO A 8 -33.49 -6.45 -17.69
N ALA A 9 -34.32 -7.50 -17.77
CA ALA A 9 -33.86 -8.89 -17.78
C ALA A 9 -33.53 -9.42 -19.19
N CYS A 10 -34.18 -8.90 -20.24
CA CYS A 10 -34.00 -9.41 -21.60
C CYS A 10 -33.99 -8.31 -22.68
N ASN A 11 -34.05 -7.04 -22.29
CA ASN A 11 -34.08 -5.86 -23.16
C ASN A 11 -35.24 -5.81 -24.17
N TYR A 12 -36.31 -6.58 -23.97
CA TYR A 12 -37.50 -6.50 -24.82
C TYR A 12 -38.27 -5.20 -24.58
N ALA A 13 -38.55 -4.46 -25.66
CA ALA A 13 -39.40 -3.28 -25.65
C ALA A 13 -40.86 -3.70 -25.86
N ARG A 14 -41.72 -3.39 -24.88
CA ARG A 14 -43.12 -3.79 -24.88
C ARG A 14 -43.90 -3.12 -26.02
N GLN A 15 -44.69 -3.90 -26.74
CA GLN A 15 -45.59 -3.42 -27.80
C GLN A 15 -47.02 -3.26 -27.27
N PRO A 16 -47.84 -2.35 -27.84
CA PRO A 16 -49.23 -2.17 -27.43
C PRO A 16 -50.12 -3.40 -27.67
N THR A 17 -49.68 -4.31 -28.54
CA THR A 17 -50.37 -5.54 -28.92
C THR A 17 -50.00 -6.74 -28.05
N ASP A 18 -49.12 -6.58 -27.06
CA ASP A 18 -48.71 -7.68 -26.18
C ASP A 18 -49.84 -8.05 -25.20
N ASP A 19 -50.20 -9.33 -25.14
CA ASP A 19 -51.32 -9.86 -24.33
C ASP A 19 -50.94 -10.17 -22.86
N ALA A 20 -49.75 -9.72 -22.42
CA ALA A 20 -49.29 -9.95 -21.05
C ALA A 20 -49.85 -8.89 -20.07
N PRO A 21 -49.99 -9.21 -18.77
CA PRO A 21 -50.29 -8.21 -17.75
C PRO A 21 -49.17 -7.16 -17.60
N ASP A 22 -49.51 -5.92 -17.22
CA ASP A 22 -48.56 -4.79 -17.13
C ASP A 22 -47.36 -5.03 -16.20
N TRP A 23 -47.48 -5.94 -15.23
CA TRP A 23 -46.43 -6.27 -14.28
C TRP A 23 -45.45 -7.35 -14.79
N GLN A 24 -45.71 -7.98 -15.94
CA GLN A 24 -44.95 -9.10 -16.49
C GLN A 24 -44.41 -8.80 -17.90
N CYS A 25 -43.14 -9.15 -18.15
CA CYS A 25 -42.58 -9.06 -19.49
C CYS A 25 -43.17 -10.17 -20.39
N PRO A 26 -43.75 -9.86 -21.57
CA PRO A 26 -44.33 -10.85 -22.47
C PRO A 26 -43.29 -11.80 -23.07
N ASN A 27 -42.04 -11.35 -23.27
CA ASN A 27 -40.99 -12.15 -23.88
C ASN A 27 -40.35 -13.15 -22.89
N CYS A 28 -39.99 -12.70 -21.68
CA CYS A 28 -39.29 -13.55 -20.70
C CYS A 28 -40.14 -13.98 -19.49
N GLN A 29 -41.41 -13.55 -19.43
CA GLN A 29 -42.37 -13.87 -18.38
C GLN A 29 -41.96 -13.50 -16.94
N LYS A 30 -40.88 -12.71 -16.75
CA LYS A 30 -40.46 -12.22 -15.43
C LYS A 30 -41.24 -10.97 -15.01
N ALA A 31 -41.54 -10.87 -13.72
CA ALA A 31 -42.19 -9.70 -13.15
C ALA A 31 -41.20 -8.53 -13.00
N TYR A 32 -41.56 -7.34 -13.49
CA TYR A 32 -40.70 -6.14 -13.45
C TYR A 32 -40.23 -5.79 -12.04
N VAL A 33 -41.12 -5.98 -11.06
CA VAL A 33 -40.89 -5.70 -9.63
C VAL A 33 -39.74 -6.52 -9.04
N LYS A 34 -39.49 -7.73 -9.59
CA LYS A 34 -38.45 -8.64 -9.11
C LYS A 34 -37.12 -8.44 -9.84
N SER A 35 -37.16 -7.93 -11.08
CA SER A 35 -35.95 -7.65 -11.88
C SER A 35 -35.30 -6.31 -11.57
N ALA A 36 -36.02 -5.34 -10.97
CA ALA A 36 -35.42 -4.07 -10.54
C ALA A 36 -34.33 -4.25 -9.47
N ARG A 37 -34.42 -5.30 -8.63
CA ARG A 37 -33.39 -5.59 -7.62
C ARG A 37 -32.07 -6.08 -8.24
N PHE A 38 -32.13 -6.88 -9.29
CA PHE A 38 -30.93 -7.41 -9.93
C PHE A 38 -30.14 -6.36 -10.73
N ALA A 39 -30.79 -5.27 -11.16
CA ALA A 39 -30.10 -4.16 -11.83
C ALA A 39 -29.34 -3.24 -10.85
N GLN A 40 -29.65 -3.29 -9.54
CA GLN A 40 -28.91 -2.58 -8.50
C GLN A 40 -27.67 -3.36 -8.04
N ASP A 41 -27.70 -4.69 -8.10
CA ASP A 41 -26.59 -5.55 -7.65
C ASP A 41 -25.44 -5.69 -8.67
N GLN A 42 -25.56 -5.10 -9.86
CA GLN A 42 -24.57 -5.23 -10.95
C GLN A 42 -23.85 -3.93 -11.32
N VAL A 43 -23.83 -2.92 -10.44
CA VAL A 43 -22.79 -1.90 -10.55
C VAL A 43 -21.51 -2.60 -10.07
N PRO A 44 -20.52 -2.89 -10.93
CA PRO A 44 -19.22 -3.31 -10.44
C PRO A 44 -18.79 -2.20 -9.48
N GLU A 45 -18.66 -2.56 -8.22
CA GLU A 45 -18.10 -1.72 -7.18
C GLU A 45 -16.72 -1.35 -7.68
N VAL A 46 -16.64 -0.22 -8.37
CA VAL A 46 -15.42 0.56 -8.42
C VAL A 46 -15.20 0.82 -6.95
N GLU A 47 -14.27 0.06 -6.37
CA GLU A 47 -13.65 0.33 -5.09
C GLU A 47 -13.01 1.71 -5.27
N LEU A 48 -13.86 2.75 -5.20
CA LEU A 48 -13.42 4.09 -4.92
C LEU A 48 -12.66 3.89 -3.62
N ILE A 49 -11.36 4.13 -3.68
CA ILE A 49 -10.56 4.30 -2.49
C ILE A 49 -11.20 5.52 -1.83
N ASP A 50 -12.15 5.27 -0.94
CA ASP A 50 -12.75 6.26 -0.06
C ASP A 50 -11.61 6.70 0.85
N VAL A 51 -10.87 7.72 0.39
CA VAL A 51 -9.97 8.48 1.23
C VAL A 51 -10.88 9.16 2.23
N ASP A 52 -11.03 8.53 3.41
CA ASP A 52 -11.81 9.05 4.52
C ASP A 52 -11.42 10.52 4.76
N PRO A 53 -12.28 11.48 4.40
CA PRO A 53 -11.95 12.90 4.47
C PRO A 53 -11.86 13.39 5.92
N ASP A 54 -12.26 12.58 6.91
CA ASP A 54 -12.23 12.88 8.34
C ASP A 54 -11.12 12.13 9.10
N LEU A 55 -10.13 11.52 8.41
CA LEU A 55 -8.99 10.92 9.10
C LEU A 55 -8.25 12.00 9.93
N ASP A 56 -8.23 11.83 11.25
CA ASP A 56 -7.66 12.78 12.22
C ASP A 56 -6.31 13.33 11.72
N PRO A 57 -6.16 14.67 11.60
CA PRO A 57 -4.93 15.29 11.09
C PRO A 57 -3.69 14.94 11.91
N SER A 58 -3.85 14.59 13.19
CA SER A 58 -2.74 14.11 14.04
C SER A 58 -2.22 12.74 13.58
N ILE A 59 -3.12 11.84 13.19
CA ILE A 59 -2.79 10.51 12.65
C ILE A 59 -2.11 10.65 11.28
N GLN A 60 -2.61 11.55 10.43
CA GLN A 60 -1.97 11.87 9.15
C GLN A 60 -0.56 12.45 9.34
N ALA A 61 -0.36 13.29 10.36
CA ALA A 61 0.95 13.86 10.66
C ALA A 61 1.96 12.79 11.13
N GLU A 62 1.52 11.78 11.90
CA GLU A 62 2.39 10.69 12.34
C GLU A 62 2.83 9.77 11.20
N SER A 63 1.90 9.36 10.33
CA SER A 63 2.25 8.54 9.17
C SER A 63 3.18 9.30 8.21
N ALA A 64 2.95 10.61 8.02
CA ALA A 64 3.82 11.48 7.23
C ALA A 64 5.28 11.49 7.75
N ARG A 65 5.51 11.51 9.06
CA ARG A 65 6.87 11.45 9.64
C ARG A 65 7.61 10.17 9.21
N THR A 66 6.94 9.03 9.27
CA THR A 66 7.52 7.75 8.86
C THR A 66 7.84 7.73 7.36
N VAL A 67 6.95 8.30 6.54
CA VAL A 67 7.15 8.44 5.09
C VAL A 67 8.36 9.31 4.77
N TRP A 68 8.44 10.51 5.36
CA TRP A 68 9.55 11.44 5.14
C TRP A 68 10.88 10.86 5.61
N LEU A 69 10.90 10.20 6.78
CA LEU A 69 12.09 9.55 7.28
C LEU A 69 12.55 8.40 6.37
N SER A 70 11.62 7.58 5.87
CA SER A 70 11.93 6.50 4.92
C SER A 70 12.49 7.06 3.62
N ALA A 71 11.90 8.13 3.09
CA ALA A 71 12.38 8.80 1.88
C ALA A 71 13.79 9.39 2.08
N ALA A 72 14.03 10.09 3.19
CA ALA A 72 15.34 10.64 3.52
C ALA A 72 16.41 9.54 3.64
N SER A 73 16.05 8.41 4.24
CA SER A 73 16.96 7.26 4.42
C SER A 73 17.28 6.58 3.08
N ALA A 74 16.29 6.45 2.19
CA ALA A 74 16.49 5.96 0.82
C ALA A 74 17.42 6.89 0.03
N ILE A 75 17.18 8.20 0.07
CA ILE A 75 18.03 9.19 -0.60
C ILE A 75 19.46 9.14 -0.05
N SER A 76 19.62 9.09 1.28
CA SER A 76 20.93 8.98 1.92
C SER A 76 21.67 7.71 1.50
N THR A 77 20.98 6.56 1.44
CA THR A 77 21.56 5.29 1.00
C THR A 77 22.01 5.36 -0.47
N LEU A 78 21.20 5.92 -1.36
CA LEU A 78 21.58 6.13 -2.77
C LEU A 78 22.75 7.09 -2.91
N ALA A 79 22.80 8.15 -2.11
CA ALA A 79 23.90 9.11 -2.15
C ALA A 79 25.22 8.45 -1.73
N MET A 80 25.21 7.67 -0.64
CA MET A 80 26.37 6.90 -0.20
C MET A 80 26.79 5.83 -1.21
N MET A 81 25.83 5.12 -1.81
CA MET A 81 26.12 4.13 -2.84
C MET A 81 26.73 4.77 -4.10
N THR A 82 26.16 5.88 -4.56
CA THR A 82 26.68 6.65 -5.70
C THR A 82 28.11 7.12 -5.41
N TYR A 83 28.35 7.64 -4.21
CA TYR A 83 29.68 8.05 -3.75
C TYR A 83 30.67 6.88 -3.72
N ALA A 84 30.30 5.74 -3.11
CA ALA A 84 31.16 4.56 -3.04
C ALA A 84 31.46 3.96 -4.43
N SER A 85 30.55 4.14 -5.38
CA SER A 85 30.65 3.60 -6.74
C SER A 85 31.26 4.54 -7.76
N GLN A 86 31.76 5.72 -7.35
CA GLN A 86 32.21 6.74 -8.29
C GLN A 86 33.16 6.10 -9.33
N PRO A 87 32.86 6.28 -10.63
CA PRO A 87 33.69 5.74 -11.69
C PRO A 87 34.92 6.62 -11.81
N TRP A 88 35.89 6.42 -10.91
CA TRP A 88 37.02 7.34 -10.75
C TRP A 88 37.74 7.63 -12.08
N GLU A 89 37.73 6.69 -13.04
CA GLU A 89 38.24 6.92 -14.42
C GLU A 89 37.54 6.04 -15.51
N MET A 90 36.23 5.76 -15.42
CA MET A 90 35.63 4.81 -16.39
C MET A 90 35.35 5.39 -17.79
N PRO A 91 35.75 4.70 -18.88
CA PRO A 91 35.36 5.05 -20.25
C PRO A 91 33.84 4.94 -20.46
N PHE A 92 33.31 5.75 -21.40
CA PHE A 92 31.87 5.82 -21.70
C PHE A 92 31.23 4.46 -22.04
N ASP A 93 31.99 3.52 -22.62
CA ASP A 93 31.48 2.19 -22.97
C ASP A 93 31.08 1.35 -21.73
N LEU A 94 31.64 1.65 -20.56
CA LEU A 94 31.29 1.01 -19.27
C LEU A 94 30.18 1.76 -18.51
N LEU A 95 29.75 2.93 -19.00
CA LEU A 95 28.72 3.76 -18.35
C LEU A 95 27.36 3.05 -18.29
N ILE A 96 26.96 2.36 -19.36
CA ILE A 96 25.69 1.61 -19.40
C ILE A 96 25.69 0.49 -18.36
N GLY A 97 26.82 -0.22 -18.22
CA GLY A 97 26.99 -1.25 -17.20
C GLY A 97 26.90 -0.67 -15.79
N TRP A 98 27.53 0.49 -15.56
CA TRP A 98 27.45 1.21 -14.28
C TRP A 98 26.03 1.66 -13.95
N ILE A 99 25.29 2.21 -14.92
CA ILE A 99 23.88 2.59 -14.75
C ILE A 99 23.05 1.37 -14.40
N GLY A 100 23.22 0.25 -15.13
CA GLY A 100 22.52 -1.00 -14.84
C GLY A 100 22.80 -1.50 -13.42
N PHE A 101 24.06 -1.44 -12.99
CA PHE A 101 24.48 -1.78 -11.64
C PHE A 101 23.84 -0.86 -10.59
N MET A 102 23.88 0.46 -10.78
CA MET A 102 23.25 1.45 -9.90
C MET A 102 21.73 1.26 -9.82
N CYS A 103 21.05 1.02 -10.94
CA CYS A 103 19.61 0.80 -10.93
C CYS A 103 19.25 -0.50 -10.21
N GLY A 104 19.94 -1.61 -10.49
CA GLY A 104 19.66 -2.90 -9.86
C GLY A 104 19.92 -2.88 -8.35
N PHE A 105 21.15 -2.57 -7.96
CA PHE A 105 21.54 -2.56 -6.55
C PHE A 105 20.97 -1.37 -5.79
N GLY A 106 20.80 -0.21 -6.43
CA GLY A 106 20.16 0.95 -5.81
C GLY A 106 18.71 0.66 -5.47
N THR A 107 17.96 0.04 -6.38
CA THR A 107 16.58 -0.41 -6.11
C THR A 107 16.53 -1.43 -4.98
N TRP A 108 17.45 -2.41 -4.99
CA TRP A 108 17.58 -3.39 -3.92
C TRP A 108 17.85 -2.70 -2.56
N ALA A 109 18.81 -1.78 -2.52
CA ALA A 109 19.24 -1.09 -1.32
C ALA A 109 18.16 -0.19 -0.71
N ILE A 110 17.33 0.46 -1.54
CA ILE A 110 16.25 1.32 -1.03
C ILE A 110 14.95 0.57 -0.74
N SER A 111 14.82 -0.68 -1.20
CA SER A 111 13.57 -1.44 -1.10
C SER A 111 13.01 -1.59 0.33
N PRO A 112 13.81 -1.74 1.41
CA PRO A 112 13.26 -1.78 2.77
C PRO A 112 12.54 -0.48 3.15
N TYR A 113 13.11 0.67 2.79
CA TYR A 113 12.52 1.98 3.09
C TYR A 113 11.28 2.26 2.25
N LEU A 114 11.26 1.80 0.99
CA LEU A 114 10.07 1.91 0.14
C LEU A 114 8.90 1.11 0.73
N MET A 115 9.15 -0.07 1.29
CA MET A 115 8.13 -0.87 1.97
C MET A 115 7.61 -0.18 3.22
N LEU A 116 8.48 0.30 4.10
CA LEU A 116 8.10 1.02 5.33
C LEU A 116 7.26 2.27 5.01
N GLY A 117 7.70 3.09 4.06
CA GLY A 117 6.95 4.27 3.61
C GLY A 117 5.61 3.91 2.98
N SER A 118 5.56 2.84 2.18
CA SER A 118 4.32 2.38 1.55
C SER A 118 3.32 1.85 2.58
N LYS A 119 3.78 1.07 3.55
CA LYS A 119 2.93 0.57 4.65
C LYS A 119 2.43 1.72 5.52
N ALA A 120 3.29 2.68 5.85
CA ALA A 120 2.89 3.87 6.60
C ALA A 120 1.80 4.70 5.89
N ARG A 121 1.81 4.79 4.55
CA ARG A 121 0.75 5.47 3.79
C ARG A 121 -0.55 4.68 3.70
N LYS A 122 -0.46 3.36 3.54
CA LYS A 122 -1.62 2.49 3.29
C LYS A 122 -2.39 2.14 4.57
N LEU A 123 -1.72 2.16 5.71
CA LEU A 123 -2.39 1.93 6.97
C LEU A 123 -3.11 3.21 7.39
N ASN A 124 -4.44 3.18 7.44
CA ASN A 124 -5.27 4.10 8.23
C ASN A 124 -5.05 3.80 9.72
N ALA A 125 -3.79 3.90 10.15
CA ALA A 125 -3.29 3.34 11.39
C ALA A 125 -3.61 4.27 12.55
N THR A 126 -4.24 3.73 13.59
CA THR A 126 -4.25 4.39 14.90
C THR A 126 -2.81 4.63 15.39
N THR A 127 -2.62 5.56 16.34
CA THR A 127 -1.29 5.85 16.94
C THR A 127 -0.54 4.59 17.42
N ARG A 128 -1.27 3.53 17.81
CA ARG A 128 -0.69 2.25 18.23
C ARG A 128 -0.08 1.45 17.08
N GLN A 129 -0.57 1.63 15.86
CA GLN A 129 -0.06 0.97 14.65
C GLN A 129 1.01 1.82 13.95
N SER A 130 0.93 3.15 14.04
CA SER A 130 1.93 4.07 13.49
C SER A 130 3.25 3.99 14.26
N LEU A 131 3.21 3.83 15.59
CA LEU A 131 4.39 3.85 16.45
C LEU A 131 5.40 2.72 16.14
N PRO A 132 5.03 1.43 16.02
CA PRO A 132 5.98 0.37 15.68
C PRO A 132 6.63 0.58 14.31
N LEU A 133 5.90 1.11 13.33
CA LEU A 133 6.46 1.44 12.02
C LEU A 133 7.46 2.58 12.11
N PHE A 134 7.13 3.65 12.84
CA PHE A 134 8.05 4.77 13.02
C PHE A 134 9.34 4.34 13.72
N VAL A 135 9.23 3.63 14.85
CA VAL A 135 10.39 3.11 15.60
C VAL A 135 11.19 2.14 14.74
N GLY A 136 10.51 1.23 14.03
CA GLY A 136 11.14 0.31 13.09
C GLY A 136 11.96 1.05 12.02
N THR A 137 11.39 2.08 11.40
CA THR A 137 12.09 2.91 10.41
C THR A 137 13.32 3.58 11.03
N VAL A 138 13.20 4.20 12.21
CA VAL A 138 14.35 4.83 12.88
C VAL A 138 15.47 3.83 13.11
N LEU A 139 15.17 2.63 13.64
CA LEU A 139 16.17 1.61 13.92
C LEU A 139 16.82 1.08 12.63
N VAL A 140 16.03 0.76 11.61
CA VAL A 140 16.52 0.30 10.31
C VAL A 140 17.42 1.35 9.63
N SER A 141 17.03 2.63 9.71
CA SER A 141 17.79 3.74 9.14
C SER A 141 19.09 4.02 9.88
N ILE A 142 19.06 4.06 11.23
CA ILE A 142 20.28 4.27 12.03
C ILE A 142 21.25 3.10 11.82
N PHE A 143 20.76 1.87 11.87
CA PHE A 143 21.59 0.69 11.63
C PHE A 143 22.21 0.71 10.22
N GLY A 144 21.41 1.05 9.21
CA GLY A 144 21.87 1.20 7.84
C GLY A 144 22.95 2.27 7.68
N ALA A 145 22.69 3.47 8.18
CA ALA A 145 23.63 4.59 8.13
C ALA A 145 24.93 4.28 8.89
N TYR A 146 24.83 3.71 10.08
CA TYR A 146 26.00 3.31 10.88
C TYR A 146 26.88 2.31 10.11
N THR A 147 26.28 1.25 9.57
CA THR A 147 27.02 0.20 8.84
C THR A 147 27.67 0.77 7.58
N LEU A 148 26.94 1.60 6.81
CA LEU A 148 27.50 2.24 5.61
C LEU A 148 28.66 3.18 5.95
N VAL A 149 28.53 3.99 7.01
CA VAL A 149 29.60 4.91 7.42
C VAL A 149 30.83 4.15 7.89
N GLU A 150 30.61 3.11 8.70
CA GLU A 150 31.66 2.24 9.21
C GLU A 150 32.45 1.60 8.06
N THR A 151 31.76 0.96 7.11
CA THR A 151 32.40 0.21 6.04
C THR A 151 33.03 1.12 4.97
N ILE A 152 32.45 2.28 4.68
CA ILE A 152 32.94 3.16 3.61
C ILE A 152 34.06 4.09 4.11
N PHE A 153 33.96 4.60 5.34
CA PHE A 153 34.84 5.67 5.83
C PHE A 153 35.77 5.26 6.97
N ILE A 154 35.36 4.35 7.85
CA ILE A 154 36.14 3.99 9.05
C ILE A 154 37.06 2.80 8.75
N HIS A 155 36.52 1.74 8.16
CA HIS A 155 37.27 0.54 7.78
C HIS A 155 37.11 0.25 6.28
N PRO A 156 37.66 1.11 5.41
CA PRO A 156 37.61 0.88 3.99
C PRO A 156 38.39 -0.40 3.65
N ASP A 157 37.67 -1.42 3.17
CA ASP A 157 38.25 -2.66 2.68
C ASP A 157 37.79 -2.96 1.24
N ALA A 158 38.52 -3.85 0.55
CA ALA A 158 38.23 -4.21 -0.85
C ALA A 158 36.92 -5.00 -1.01
N GLN A 159 36.38 -5.56 0.08
CA GLN A 159 35.12 -6.29 0.15
C GLN A 159 33.96 -5.40 0.61
N GLY A 160 34.17 -4.11 0.87
CA GLY A 160 33.16 -3.21 1.40
C GLY A 160 31.92 -3.13 0.53
N GLY A 161 32.04 -3.40 -0.77
CA GLY A 161 30.90 -3.51 -1.70
C GLY A 161 29.87 -4.58 -1.32
N VAL A 162 30.26 -5.63 -0.58
CA VAL A 162 29.35 -6.69 -0.09
C VAL A 162 28.28 -6.12 0.84
N VAL A 163 28.55 -4.99 1.51
CA VAL A 163 27.58 -4.32 2.38
C VAL A 163 26.29 -3.98 1.63
N PHE A 164 26.37 -3.59 0.35
CA PHE A 164 25.18 -3.25 -0.45
C PHE A 164 24.31 -4.46 -0.81
N ILE A 165 24.82 -5.67 -0.61
CA ILE A 165 24.07 -6.91 -0.80
C ILE A 165 23.48 -7.36 0.53
N VAL A 166 24.31 -7.46 1.57
CA VAL A 166 23.96 -8.04 2.87
C VAL A 166 23.11 -7.09 3.72
N LEU A 167 23.43 -5.79 3.72
CA LEU A 167 22.73 -4.82 4.55
C LEU A 167 21.22 -4.76 4.25
N PRO A 168 20.77 -4.68 2.98
CA PRO A 168 19.34 -4.68 2.70
C PRO A 168 18.62 -5.96 3.17
N PHE A 169 19.27 -7.13 3.12
CA PHE A 169 18.71 -8.36 3.70
C PHE A 169 18.45 -8.22 5.20
N LEU A 170 19.43 -7.69 5.96
CA LEU A 170 19.26 -7.46 7.40
C LEU A 170 18.20 -6.40 7.68
N GLN A 171 18.13 -5.35 6.86
CA GLN A 171 17.10 -4.32 6.96
C GLN A 171 15.71 -4.90 6.70
N TRP A 172 15.54 -5.81 5.72
CA TRP A 172 14.28 -6.50 5.47
C TRP A 172 13.79 -7.32 6.66
N ILE A 173 14.70 -7.94 7.43
CA ILE A 173 14.34 -8.60 8.70
C ILE A 173 13.75 -7.57 9.68
N GLY A 174 14.41 -6.41 9.82
CA GLY A 174 13.90 -5.31 10.64
C GLY A 174 12.53 -4.79 10.19
N VAL A 175 12.33 -4.63 8.88
CA VAL A 175 11.04 -4.25 8.28
C VAL A 175 9.97 -5.29 8.60
N ALA A 176 10.27 -6.58 8.41
CA ALA A 176 9.32 -7.65 8.67
C ALA A 176 8.87 -7.66 10.14
N VAL A 177 9.81 -7.45 11.07
CA VAL A 177 9.49 -7.33 12.51
C VAL A 177 8.61 -6.12 12.77
N ALA A 178 8.97 -4.94 12.27
CA ALA A 178 8.21 -3.70 12.49
C ALA A 178 6.77 -3.80 11.95
N VAL A 179 6.60 -4.33 10.74
CA VAL A 179 5.29 -4.53 10.12
C VAL A 179 4.49 -5.59 10.88
N SER A 180 5.11 -6.70 11.30
CA SER A 180 4.43 -7.75 12.07
C SER A 180 3.87 -7.22 13.39
N ILE A 181 4.60 -6.35 14.08
CA ILE A 181 4.14 -5.71 15.32
C ILE A 181 2.99 -4.74 15.02
N ALA A 182 3.13 -3.90 13.99
CA ALA A 182 2.11 -2.94 13.60
C ALA A 182 0.78 -3.59 13.19
N GLU A 183 0.82 -4.77 12.58
CA GLU A 183 -0.37 -5.52 12.16
C GLU A 183 -0.91 -6.47 13.24
N SER A 184 -0.20 -6.62 14.36
CA SER A 184 -0.61 -7.51 15.45
C SER A 184 -1.95 -7.10 16.07
N LYS A 185 -2.70 -8.09 16.60
CA LYS A 185 -4.02 -7.86 17.25
C LYS A 185 -3.96 -6.84 18.38
N TRP A 186 -2.82 -6.73 19.06
CA TRP A 186 -2.57 -5.75 20.13
C TRP A 186 -2.63 -4.30 19.66
N ALA A 187 -2.28 -4.05 18.40
CA ALA A 187 -2.22 -2.71 17.85
C ALA A 187 -3.59 -2.21 17.36
N LYS A 188 -4.57 -3.11 17.15
CA LYS A 188 -5.93 -2.73 16.77
C LYS A 188 -6.70 -2.24 18.00
N PRO A 189 -7.45 -1.13 17.91
CA PRO A 189 -8.39 -0.76 18.97
C PRO A 189 -9.42 -1.91 19.16
N PRO A 190 -9.91 -2.14 20.39
CA PRO A 190 -11.00 -3.08 20.59
C PRO A 190 -12.19 -2.64 19.74
N THR A 191 -12.71 -3.54 18.89
CA THR A 191 -13.90 -3.24 18.08
C THR A 191 -15.13 -3.26 18.98
N ASP A 192 -15.98 -2.25 18.85
CA ASP A 192 -17.16 -2.03 19.70
C ASP A 192 -18.21 -3.17 19.59
N ASP A 193 -18.05 -4.07 18.63
CA ASP A 193 -18.85 -5.30 18.47
C ASP A 193 -18.73 -6.22 19.71
N ALA A 194 -17.60 -6.21 20.42
CA ALA A 194 -17.45 -6.96 21.66
C ALA A 194 -18.18 -6.30 22.85
N THR A 195 -18.37 -4.98 22.84
CA THR A 195 -19.02 -4.25 23.94
C THR A 195 -20.53 -4.15 23.75
N LEU A 196 -21.05 -4.10 22.52
CA LEU A 196 -22.50 -4.09 22.26
C LEU A 196 -23.18 -5.43 22.55
N GLY A 197 -22.52 -6.56 22.22
CA GLY A 197 -23.06 -7.89 22.51
C GLY A 197 -23.22 -8.17 24.00
N ASP A 198 -22.24 -7.75 24.81
CA ASP A 198 -22.27 -7.92 26.27
C ASP A 198 -23.19 -6.91 26.97
N ALA A 199 -23.43 -5.74 26.38
CA ALA A 199 -24.35 -4.75 26.92
C ALA A 199 -25.83 -5.08 26.66
N MET A 200 -26.16 -5.85 25.61
CA MET A 200 -27.54 -6.29 25.33
C MET A 200 -27.95 -7.54 26.12
N LEU A 201 -27.02 -8.22 26.79
CA LEU A 201 -27.27 -9.44 27.58
C LEU A 201 -27.43 -9.19 29.09
N LYS A 202 -27.46 -7.93 29.53
CA LYS A 202 -27.73 -7.52 30.93
C LYS A 202 -28.99 -6.67 31.01
#